data_AF-A0AAU7BQF3-F1
#
_entry.id   AF-A0AAU7BQF3-F1
#
_cell.length_a   1.000
_cell.length_b   1.000
_cell.length_c   1.000
_cell.angle_alpha   90.00
_cell.angle_beta   90.00
_cell.angle_gamma   90.00
#
_symmetry.space_group_name_H-M   'P 1'
#
loop_
_entity.id
_entity.type
_entity.pdbx_description
1 polymer ?
#
loop_
_entity_poly.entity_id
_entity_poly.type
_entity_poly.pdbx_seq_one_letter_code
_entity_poly.pdbx_strand_id
1 'polypeptide(L)'
;MLKTLLFLNTLFLFCIAGIANAQSVSNYSGSKTVIFDSNVDTPLNSMEKEMLTDIYGETLQKNVLDNPQRLKSIKNILRNRVEILNLPNYPKDYKLLSQVPLFDKYNTSLKREKFKKAKFNPLKYNFDFYAKQAQVFRVDNTDYYIIIKSQHQN
;
A
#
# COMPACT_ATOMS: atom_id res chain seq x y z
N MET A 1 28.73 66.84 49.43
CA MET A 1 28.82 65.44 48.99
C MET A 1 28.23 65.37 47.59
N LEU A 2 29.04 65.36 46.53
CA LEU A 2 29.74 64.21 45.93
C LEU A 2 28.86 63.47 44.90
N LYS A 3 29.11 63.82 43.63
CA LYS A 3 29.21 62.96 42.42
C LYS A 3 27.93 62.33 41.84
N THR A 4 27.54 62.91 40.69
CA THR A 4 27.32 62.26 39.38
C THR A 4 27.50 60.75 39.33
N LEU A 5 26.48 60.01 38.84
CA LEU A 5 26.74 58.82 38.03
C LEU A 5 25.54 58.40 37.16
N LEU A 6 25.71 58.59 35.85
CA LEU A 6 24.99 57.92 34.76
C LEU A 6 25.73 56.61 34.45
N PHE A 7 25.07 55.45 34.53
CA PHE A 7 25.42 54.16 33.89
C PHE A 7 24.11 53.34 33.86
N LEU A 8 23.42 53.14 32.74
CA LEU A 8 23.72 52.25 31.60
C LEU A 8 24.02 50.79 32.01
N ASN A 9 22.99 49.93 32.03
CA ASN A 9 23.01 48.50 31.65
C ASN A 9 21.61 47.89 31.88
N THR A 10 20.72 47.85 30.89
CA THR A 10 20.40 46.63 30.11
C THR A 10 20.17 45.36 30.94
N LEU A 11 18.92 45.07 31.26
CA LEU A 11 18.42 43.70 31.08
C LEU A 11 17.12 43.77 30.26
N PHE A 12 17.37 43.68 28.96
CA PHE A 12 16.43 43.67 27.85
C PHE A 12 15.39 42.57 28.08
N LEU A 13 14.15 42.94 28.41
CA LEU A 13 13.04 41.99 28.49
C LEU A 13 12.80 41.45 27.07
N PHE A 14 13.07 40.15 26.95
CA PHE A 14 12.72 39.26 25.85
C PHE A 14 11.30 39.51 25.34
N CYS A 15 11.17 40.19 24.20
CA CYS A 15 10.00 40.11 23.33
C CYS A 15 10.45 40.28 21.88
N ILE A 16 11.34 39.38 21.43
CA ILE A 16 11.42 39.09 19.99
C ILE A 16 10.15 38.30 19.69
N ALA A 17 9.08 39.01 19.34
CA ALA A 17 7.97 38.42 18.59
C ALA A 17 8.53 38.00 17.24
N GLY A 18 9.14 36.81 17.20
CA GLY A 18 9.40 36.10 15.98
C GLY A 18 8.03 35.82 15.37
N ILE A 19 7.63 36.65 14.41
CA ILE A 19 6.56 36.30 13.48
C ILE A 19 7.14 35.13 12.69
N ALA A 20 6.94 33.93 13.20
CA ALA A 20 7.21 32.70 12.48
C ALA A 20 6.26 32.69 11.29
N ASN A 21 6.72 33.20 10.16
CA ASN A 21 6.13 32.89 8.87
C ASN A 21 6.46 31.43 8.58
N ALA A 22 5.75 30.51 9.25
CA ALA A 22 5.64 29.14 8.80
C ALA A 22 4.75 29.16 7.55
N GLN A 23 5.31 29.58 6.41
CA GLN A 23 4.67 29.29 5.13
C GLN A 23 4.86 27.80 4.88
N SER A 24 3.90 27.01 5.35
CA SER A 24 3.72 25.66 4.84
C SER A 24 3.32 25.79 3.37
N VAL A 25 4.29 25.66 2.46
CA VAL A 25 3.98 25.27 1.09
C VAL A 25 3.49 23.83 1.17
N SER A 26 2.24 23.66 1.58
CA SER A 26 1.59 22.38 1.47
C SER A 26 1.40 22.14 -0.01
N ASN A 27 2.34 21.42 -0.62
CA ASN A 27 2.07 20.69 -1.86
C ASN A 27 1.12 19.54 -1.52
N TYR A 28 -0.05 19.88 -0.99
CA TYR A 28 -1.14 18.94 -0.78
C TYR A 28 -1.78 18.76 -2.16
N SER A 29 -1.16 17.92 -2.98
CA SER A 29 -1.93 17.16 -3.95
C SER A 29 -2.94 16.39 -3.11
N GLY A 30 -4.18 16.88 -3.03
CA GLY A 30 -5.26 16.28 -2.25
C GLY A 30 -5.23 14.76 -2.37
N SER A 31 -5.29 14.07 -1.23
CA SER A 31 -5.42 12.61 -1.21
C SER A 31 -6.64 12.25 -2.05
N LYS A 32 -6.43 11.67 -3.23
CA LYS A 32 -7.52 11.26 -4.11
C LYS A 32 -8.32 10.20 -3.36
N THR A 33 -9.62 10.40 -3.21
CA THR A 33 -10.47 9.38 -2.59
C THR A 33 -10.44 8.12 -3.44
N VAL A 34 -10.28 6.96 -2.80
CA VAL A 34 -10.36 5.66 -3.49
C VAL A 34 -11.82 5.41 -3.85
N ILE A 35 -12.08 5.22 -5.15
CA ILE A 35 -13.40 4.85 -5.65
C ILE A 35 -13.45 3.33 -5.75
N PHE A 36 -14.49 2.71 -5.21
CA PHE A 36 -14.69 1.27 -5.26
C PHE A 36 -15.84 0.93 -6.21
N ASP A 37 -15.65 -0.09 -7.04
CA ASP A 37 -16.73 -0.63 -7.85
C ASP A 37 -17.77 -1.32 -6.98
N SER A 38 -19.05 -1.30 -7.40
CA SER A 38 -20.16 -1.88 -6.63
C SER A 38 -19.99 -3.38 -6.36
N ASN A 39 -19.19 -4.07 -7.18
CA ASN A 39 -18.91 -5.49 -7.00
C ASN A 39 -18.24 -5.78 -5.65
N VAL A 40 -17.51 -4.85 -5.03
CA VAL A 40 -16.84 -5.08 -3.73
C VAL A 40 -17.81 -5.15 -2.57
N ASP A 41 -19.06 -4.74 -2.73
CA ASP A 41 -20.06 -4.81 -1.66
C ASP A 41 -20.70 -6.21 -1.57
N THR A 42 -20.53 -7.04 -2.60
CA THR A 42 -20.98 -8.44 -2.57
C THR A 42 -20.14 -9.29 -1.59
N PRO A 43 -20.73 -10.35 -0.99
CA PRO A 43 -20.01 -11.28 -0.11
C PRO A 43 -18.80 -11.93 -0.79
N LEU A 44 -17.87 -12.47 0.01
CA LEU A 44 -16.75 -13.26 -0.51
C LEU A 44 -17.27 -14.54 -1.17
N ASN A 45 -16.76 -14.83 -2.36
CA ASN A 45 -16.97 -16.13 -3.00
C ASN A 45 -16.05 -17.21 -2.40
N SER A 46 -16.26 -18.48 -2.75
CA SER A 46 -15.50 -19.59 -2.16
C SER A 46 -13.99 -19.51 -2.43
N MET A 47 -13.60 -19.08 -3.64
CA MET A 47 -12.18 -18.92 -4.01
C MET A 47 -11.51 -17.81 -3.21
N GLU A 48 -12.19 -16.68 -3.02
CA GLU A 48 -11.65 -15.57 -2.22
C GLU A 48 -11.54 -15.94 -0.74
N LYS A 49 -12.49 -16.72 -0.22
CA LYS A 49 -12.40 -17.28 1.14
C LYS A 49 -11.18 -18.18 1.28
N GLU A 50 -10.98 -19.11 0.34
CA GLU A 50 -9.80 -20.00 0.32
C GLU A 50 -8.50 -19.18 0.25
N MET A 51 -8.41 -18.21 -0.66
CA MET A 51 -7.26 -17.32 -0.77
C MET A 51 -6.95 -16.57 0.53
N LEU A 52 -7.99 -16.16 1.28
CA LEU A 52 -7.82 -15.47 2.55
C LEU A 52 -7.45 -16.42 3.69
N THR A 53 -8.07 -17.60 3.75
CA THR A 53 -7.75 -18.65 4.71
C THR A 53 -6.30 -19.11 4.56
N ASP A 54 -5.80 -19.27 3.33
CA ASP A 54 -4.41 -19.65 3.06
C ASP A 54 -3.38 -18.69 3.67
N ILE A 55 -3.68 -17.39 3.63
CA ILE A 55 -2.77 -16.34 4.09
C ILE A 55 -2.92 -16.08 5.58
N TYR A 56 -4.15 -15.95 6.06
CA TYR A 56 -4.42 -15.48 7.42
C TYR A 56 -4.71 -16.61 8.42
N GLY A 57 -5.08 -17.80 7.95
CA GLY A 57 -5.41 -18.95 8.78
C GLY A 57 -6.42 -18.61 9.88
N GLU A 58 -6.08 -19.02 11.11
CA GLU A 58 -6.87 -18.74 12.31
C GLU A 58 -7.04 -17.24 12.61
N THR A 59 -6.12 -16.41 12.11
CA THR A 59 -6.12 -14.96 12.37
C THR A 59 -6.98 -14.18 11.36
N LEU A 60 -7.63 -14.86 10.42
CA LEU A 60 -8.45 -14.26 9.35
C LEU A 60 -9.56 -13.36 9.91
N GLN A 61 -10.26 -13.82 10.95
CA GLN A 61 -11.36 -13.07 11.55
C GLN A 61 -10.87 -11.70 12.04
N LYS A 62 -9.88 -11.70 12.93
CA LYS A 62 -9.31 -10.51 13.56
C LYS A 62 -8.64 -9.54 12.57
N ASN A 63 -7.90 -10.06 11.60
CA ASN A 63 -7.07 -9.23 10.72
C ASN A 63 -7.78 -8.74 9.46
N VAL A 64 -8.92 -9.35 9.10
CA VAL A 64 -9.65 -9.00 7.86
C VAL A 64 -11.14 -8.87 8.10
N LEU A 65 -11.81 -9.92 8.59
CA LEU A 65 -13.28 -9.99 8.58
C LEU A 65 -13.93 -9.01 9.57
N ASP A 66 -13.31 -8.79 10.74
CA ASP A 66 -13.77 -7.83 11.74
C ASP A 66 -13.53 -6.37 11.34
N ASN A 67 -12.80 -6.12 10.24
CA ASN A 67 -12.54 -4.78 9.73
C ASN A 67 -13.15 -4.61 8.33
N PRO A 68 -14.37 -4.05 8.23
CA PRO A 68 -15.09 -3.91 6.96
C PRO A 68 -14.32 -3.16 5.87
N GLN A 69 -13.56 -2.13 6.24
CA GLN A 69 -12.75 -1.34 5.29
C GLN A 69 -11.55 -2.14 4.77
N ARG A 70 -10.91 -2.92 5.63
CA ARG A 70 -9.84 -3.84 5.23
C ARG A 70 -10.36 -4.91 4.28
N LEU A 71 -11.50 -5.51 4.61
CA LEU A 71 -12.17 -6.50 3.77
C LEU A 71 -12.58 -5.90 2.41
N LYS A 72 -13.13 -4.69 2.39
CA LYS A 72 -13.46 -3.96 1.16
C LYS A 72 -12.23 -3.69 0.29
N SER A 73 -11.13 -3.27 0.90
CA SER A 73 -9.85 -3.04 0.21
C SER A 73 -9.28 -4.31 -0.41
N ILE A 74 -9.31 -5.42 0.33
CA ILE A 74 -8.88 -6.74 -0.17
C ILE A 74 -9.76 -7.21 -1.33
N LYS A 75 -11.08 -7.06 -1.22
CA LYS A 75 -12.00 -7.38 -2.33
C LYS A 75 -11.66 -6.57 -3.58
N ASN A 76 -11.34 -5.28 -3.42
CA ASN A 76 -10.92 -4.45 -4.55
C ASN A 76 -9.61 -4.95 -5.20
N ILE A 77 -8.65 -5.38 -4.38
CA ILE A 77 -7.39 -5.98 -4.87
C ILE A 77 -7.70 -7.22 -5.71
N LEU A 78 -8.49 -8.16 -5.17
CA LEU A 78 -8.75 -9.45 -5.80
C LEU A 78 -9.64 -9.36 -7.05
N ARG A 79 -10.61 -8.44 -7.07
CA ARG A 79 -11.64 -8.39 -8.11
C ARG A 79 -11.30 -7.44 -9.26
N ASN A 80 -10.66 -6.31 -8.95
CA ASN A 80 -10.57 -5.18 -9.89
C ASN A 80 -9.11 -4.85 -10.25
N ARG A 81 -8.19 -4.94 -9.28
CA ARG A 81 -6.84 -4.38 -9.44
C ARG A 81 -5.78 -5.36 -9.93
N VAL A 82 -5.93 -6.66 -9.66
CA VAL A 82 -4.95 -7.67 -10.09
C VAL A 82 -5.40 -8.32 -11.39
N GLU A 83 -4.60 -8.15 -12.44
CA GLU A 83 -4.82 -8.75 -13.74
C GLU A 83 -3.66 -9.69 -14.11
N ILE A 84 -3.99 -10.82 -14.72
CA ILE A 84 -3.01 -11.80 -15.21
C ILE A 84 -3.18 -11.96 -16.71
N LEU A 85 -2.27 -11.36 -17.46
CA LEU A 85 -2.31 -11.32 -18.92
C LEU A 85 -1.24 -12.23 -19.52
N ASN A 86 -1.57 -12.89 -20.64
CA ASN A 86 -0.60 -13.61 -21.45
C ASN A 86 -0.12 -12.69 -22.57
N LEU A 87 1.14 -12.25 -22.51
CA LEU A 87 1.71 -11.23 -23.39
C LEU A 87 3.07 -11.70 -23.95
N PRO A 88 3.09 -12.62 -24.94
CA PRO A 88 4.33 -13.23 -25.44
C PRO A 88 5.32 -12.26 -26.09
N ASN A 89 4.83 -11.12 -26.60
CA ASN A 89 5.63 -10.11 -27.29
C ASN A 89 5.87 -8.85 -26.43
N TYR A 90 5.64 -8.92 -25.11
CA TYR A 90 5.81 -7.78 -24.22
C TYR A 90 7.26 -7.64 -23.74
N PRO A 91 7.74 -6.42 -23.40
CA PRO A 91 9.07 -6.23 -22.87
C PRO A 91 9.35 -7.12 -21.65
N LYS A 92 10.56 -7.68 -21.57
CA LYS A 92 10.97 -8.66 -20.55
C LYS A 92 11.67 -8.02 -19.35
N ASP A 93 11.90 -6.71 -19.39
CA ASP A 93 12.57 -5.86 -18.41
C ASP A 93 11.67 -5.49 -17.21
N TYR A 94 10.86 -6.45 -16.75
CA TYR A 94 10.07 -6.31 -15.54
C TYR A 94 10.60 -7.20 -14.43
N LYS A 95 10.42 -6.76 -13.18
CA LYS A 95 10.76 -7.54 -12.00
C LYS A 95 10.08 -8.91 -12.05
N LEU A 96 10.84 -9.96 -11.77
CA LEU A 96 10.32 -11.32 -11.76
C LEU A 96 9.44 -11.55 -10.53
N LEU A 97 8.41 -12.38 -10.68
CA LEU A 97 7.58 -12.82 -9.55
C LEU A 97 8.42 -13.55 -8.49
N SER A 98 9.42 -14.32 -8.89
CA SER A 98 10.40 -14.97 -8.00
C SER A 98 11.15 -13.99 -7.09
N GLN A 99 11.36 -12.75 -7.55
CA GLN A 99 12.05 -11.69 -6.81
C GLN A 99 11.13 -10.92 -5.85
N VAL A 100 9.82 -11.21 -5.86
CA VAL A 100 8.89 -10.65 -4.88
C VAL A 100 8.84 -11.57 -3.68
N PRO A 101 9.22 -11.12 -2.46
CA PRO A 101 9.15 -11.95 -1.26
C PRO A 101 7.73 -12.47 -1.00
N LEU A 102 7.63 -13.59 -0.28
CA LEU A 102 6.32 -14.04 0.21
C LEU A 102 5.86 -13.13 1.35
N PHE A 103 4.54 -13.01 1.51
CA PHE A 103 3.93 -12.30 2.62
C PHE A 103 3.59 -13.30 3.75
N ASP A 104 4.61 -13.73 4.48
CA ASP A 104 4.56 -14.80 5.49
C ASP A 104 4.23 -14.33 6.92
N LYS A 105 3.86 -13.05 7.07
CA LYS A 105 3.56 -12.41 8.35
C LYS A 105 2.51 -13.15 9.19
N TYR A 106 1.49 -13.70 8.55
CA TYR A 106 0.38 -14.40 9.22
C TYR A 106 0.46 -15.93 9.10
N ASN A 107 1.26 -16.42 8.15
CA ASN A 107 1.47 -17.83 7.91
C ASN A 107 2.92 -18.07 7.46
N THR A 108 3.77 -18.49 8.39
CA THR A 108 5.19 -18.77 8.13
C THR A 108 5.42 -20.05 7.33
N SER A 109 4.39 -20.88 7.16
CA SER A 109 4.46 -22.11 6.36
C SER A 109 4.28 -21.87 4.85
N LEU A 110 4.03 -20.62 4.44
CA LEU A 110 3.85 -20.27 3.02
C LEU A 110 5.09 -20.65 2.20
N LYS A 111 4.85 -21.39 1.12
CA LYS A 111 5.89 -21.81 0.16
C LYS A 111 5.56 -21.32 -1.24
N ARG A 112 6.59 -20.94 -1.99
CA ARG A 112 6.42 -20.60 -3.40
C ARG A 112 6.12 -21.86 -4.18
N GLU A 113 5.08 -21.80 -5.01
CA GLU A 113 4.67 -22.91 -5.88
C GLU A 113 4.90 -22.54 -7.35
N LYS A 114 4.90 -23.55 -8.22
CA LYS A 114 4.91 -23.33 -9.67
C LYS A 114 3.65 -22.54 -10.05
N PHE A 115 3.85 -21.45 -10.78
CA PHE A 115 2.76 -20.59 -11.21
C PHE A 115 1.70 -21.36 -12.01
N LYS A 116 0.44 -21.17 -11.63
CA LYS A 116 -0.75 -21.63 -12.35
C LYS A 116 -1.78 -20.52 -12.28
N LYS A 117 -2.15 -19.91 -13.41
CA LYS A 117 -3.09 -18.78 -13.47
C LYS A 117 -4.37 -19.01 -12.66
N ALA A 118 -4.98 -20.19 -12.80
CA ALA A 118 -6.24 -20.55 -12.12
C ALA A 118 -6.13 -20.71 -10.59
N LYS A 119 -4.92 -20.84 -10.04
CA LYS A 119 -4.66 -21.00 -8.59
C LYS A 119 -3.83 -19.86 -8.01
N PHE A 120 -3.60 -18.80 -8.78
CA PHE A 120 -2.75 -17.71 -8.36
C PHE A 120 -3.44 -16.89 -7.27
N ASN A 121 -2.84 -16.83 -6.09
CA ASN A 121 -3.27 -15.97 -4.99
C ASN A 121 -2.31 -14.77 -4.88
N PRO A 122 -2.72 -13.55 -5.29
CA PRO A 122 -1.85 -12.38 -5.22
C PRO A 122 -1.45 -12.00 -3.79
N LEU A 123 -2.29 -12.30 -2.78
CA LEU A 123 -2.04 -11.95 -1.38
C LEU A 123 -0.88 -12.73 -0.75
N LYS A 124 -0.41 -13.79 -1.43
CA LYS A 124 0.74 -14.61 -1.03
C LYS A 124 2.08 -13.90 -1.17
N TYR A 125 2.12 -12.84 -1.98
CA TYR A 125 3.33 -12.10 -2.29
C TYR A 125 3.29 -10.72 -1.64
N ASN A 126 4.46 -10.23 -1.23
CA ASN A 126 4.61 -8.92 -0.62
C ASN A 126 4.63 -7.80 -1.68
N PHE A 127 3.54 -7.69 -2.45
CA PHE A 127 3.31 -6.60 -3.38
C PHE A 127 2.98 -5.30 -2.63
N ASP A 128 3.36 -4.16 -3.20
CA ASP A 128 2.92 -2.86 -2.69
C ASP A 128 1.56 -2.49 -3.30
N PHE A 129 0.50 -3.09 -2.75
CA PHE A 129 -0.87 -2.79 -3.17
C PHE A 129 -1.30 -1.34 -2.92
N TYR A 130 -0.48 -0.49 -2.30
CA TYR A 130 -0.79 0.92 -2.05
C TYR A 130 0.11 1.86 -2.85
N ALA A 131 0.91 1.33 -3.78
CA ALA A 131 1.72 2.10 -4.71
C ALA A 131 0.85 3.09 -5.50
N LYS A 132 1.40 4.29 -5.73
CA LYS A 132 0.72 5.35 -6.50
C LYS A 132 0.54 4.98 -7.97
N GLN A 133 1.45 4.18 -8.51
CA GLN A 133 1.45 3.75 -9.92
C GLN A 133 1.17 2.26 -10.02
N ALA A 134 0.70 1.83 -11.18
CA ALA A 134 0.54 0.41 -11.46
C ALA A 134 1.90 -0.31 -11.40
N GLN A 135 1.88 -1.54 -10.91
CA GLN A 135 3.06 -2.40 -10.85
C GLN A 135 2.90 -3.54 -11.83
N VAL A 136 4.00 -3.94 -12.47
CA VAL A 136 4.00 -5.05 -13.42
C VAL A 136 5.11 -6.02 -13.05
N PHE A 137 4.75 -7.29 -12.93
CA PHE A 137 5.67 -8.37 -12.60
C PHE A 137 5.60 -9.46 -13.66
N ARG A 138 6.75 -9.89 -14.15
CA ARG A 138 6.83 -11.00 -15.10
C ARG A 138 6.86 -12.32 -14.35
N VAL A 139 6.02 -13.27 -14.75
CA VAL A 139 6.05 -14.62 -14.20
C VAL A 139 7.21 -15.39 -14.81
N ASP A 140 8.08 -15.93 -13.95
CA ASP A 140 9.28 -16.68 -14.33
C ASP A 140 9.00 -17.76 -15.37
N ASN A 141 9.81 -17.78 -16.44
CA ASN A 141 9.78 -18.79 -17.50
C ASN A 141 8.40 -18.95 -18.18
N THR A 142 7.61 -17.89 -18.24
CA THR A 142 6.33 -17.85 -18.97
C THR A 142 6.14 -16.49 -19.65
N ASP A 143 5.12 -16.41 -20.49
CA ASP A 143 4.65 -15.17 -21.10
C ASP A 143 3.57 -14.46 -20.27
N TYR A 144 3.38 -14.88 -19.01
CA TYR A 144 2.40 -14.24 -18.13
C TYR A 144 2.97 -13.04 -17.38
N TYR A 145 2.14 -12.01 -17.27
CA TYR A 145 2.41 -10.80 -16.51
C TYR A 145 1.30 -10.57 -15.48
N ILE A 146 1.70 -10.19 -14.27
CA ILE A 146 0.81 -9.77 -13.20
C ILE A 146 0.85 -8.25 -13.16
N ILE A 147 -0.29 -7.63 -13.46
CA ILE A 147 -0.47 -6.19 -13.39
C ILE A 147 -1.28 -5.89 -12.14
N ILE A 148 -0.79 -4.95 -11.33
CA ILE A 148 -1.48 -4.47 -10.14
C ILE A 148 -1.75 -2.99 -10.35
N LYS A 149 -2.99 -2.64 -10.66
CA LYS A 149 -3.43 -1.25 -10.83
C LYS A 149 -3.20 -0.43 -9.56
N SER A 150 -3.03 0.88 -9.66
CA SER A 150 -3.00 1.78 -8.49
C SER A 150 -4.31 1.72 -7.70
N GLN A 151 -4.32 2.11 -6.43
CA GLN A 151 -5.55 2.15 -5.62
C GLN A 151 -6.60 3.15 -6.14
N HIS A 152 -6.21 4.05 -7.05
CA HIS A 152 -7.10 5.02 -7.68
C HIS A 152 -7.57 4.57 -9.07
N GLN A 153 -7.36 3.31 -9.42
CA GLN A 153 -7.73 2.70 -10.70
C GLN A 153 -8.43 1.37 -10.39
N ASN A 154 -9.62 1.17 -10.97
CA ASN A 154 -10.34 -0.10 -10.90
C ASN A 154 -10.24 -0.87 -12.22
#